data_AF-A0A0D3LIL3-F1
#
_entry.id   AF-A0A0D3LIL3-F1
#
_cell.length_a   1.000
_cell.length_b   1.000
_cell.length_c   1.000
_cell.angle_alpha   90.00
_cell.angle_beta   90.00
_cell.angle_gamma   90.00
#
_symmetry.space_group_name_H-M   'P 1'
#
loop_
_entity.id
_entity.type
_entity.pdbx_description
1 polymer ?
#
loop_
_entity_poly.entity_id
_entity_poly.type
_entity_poly.pdbx_seq_one_letter_code
_entity_poly.pdbx_strand_id
1 'polypeptide(L)'
;MVTCLLTLPGNKIVQKALLQCLFFFLFFYLTTFTCPAQTSADYSLVLQNGIWVEHFNSTLIKENRYTENNHLFKQGRRFTYRYYYLDKDGNKYLQKVDPKLSLDREKGWKLVPLSEKDSLTNDRLQLIVETDLQGVDAQTPGANHTPFRWEYFAPAGQLHFLERSSLVENRKNIWMQPPHARMFRILALNPFPFIQAPFQVGNIWVWRQVVAPHWSDLRWAEWKNPLTSHYSYTISREETIATAFGFLKCLVVEAEGRSTLGSTFLTLHYNTNYGFLKLQYLNIDGSRLLMELTGIKD
;
A
#
# COMPACT_ATOMS: atom_id res chain seq x y z
N MET A 1 26.23 46.80 41.82
CA MET A 1 25.06 47.70 42.04
C MET A 1 23.83 46.85 41.78
N VAL A 2 22.92 46.55 42.70
CA VAL A 2 22.53 47.20 43.94
C VAL A 2 22.15 46.09 44.93
N THR A 3 22.82 46.12 46.08
CA THR A 3 22.39 45.51 47.33
C THR A 3 21.11 46.21 47.80
N CYS A 4 20.02 45.47 47.99
CA CYS A 4 18.88 45.98 48.77
C CYS A 4 18.50 44.95 49.83
N LEU A 5 18.59 45.40 51.08
CA LEU A 5 18.37 44.64 52.30
C LEU A 5 16.91 44.19 52.43
N LEU A 6 16.71 42.96 52.89
CA LEU A 6 15.54 42.58 53.69
C LEU A 6 16.05 41.97 55.01
N THR A 7 16.13 42.80 56.04
CA THR A 7 16.26 42.37 57.43
C THR A 7 14.86 42.26 58.05
N LEU A 8 14.38 41.03 58.24
CA LEU A 8 13.23 40.74 59.11
C LEU A 8 13.72 40.03 60.38
N PRO A 9 13.23 40.41 61.57
CA PRO A 9 13.57 39.74 62.82
C PRO A 9 12.72 38.47 62.93
N GLY A 10 13.33 37.30 62.74
CA GLY A 10 12.60 36.04 62.75
C GLY A 10 13.51 34.85 63.01
N ASN A 11 13.37 34.31 64.22
CA ASN A 11 13.74 32.97 64.69
C ASN A 11 14.71 32.16 63.80
N LYS A 12 15.95 31.95 64.26
CA LYS A 12 17.04 31.23 63.56
C LYS A 12 16.66 29.83 63.05
N ILE A 13 15.59 29.24 63.58
CA ILE A 13 15.05 27.94 63.14
C ILE A 13 14.29 28.07 61.81
N VAL A 14 13.58 29.18 61.58
CA VAL A 14 12.75 29.41 60.38
C VAL A 14 13.61 29.75 59.16
N GLN A 15 14.72 30.47 59.34
CA GLN A 15 15.66 30.78 58.24
C GLN A 15 16.42 29.54 57.74
N LYS A 16 16.72 28.56 58.62
CA LYS A 16 17.32 27.29 58.19
C LYS A 16 16.33 26.41 57.40
N ALA A 17 15.05 26.42 57.79
CA ALA A 17 14.00 25.68 57.08
C ALA A 17 13.71 26.25 55.68
N LEU A 18 13.71 27.58 55.51
CA LEU A 18 13.50 28.23 54.21
C LEU A 18 14.65 28.03 53.22
N LEU A 19 15.90 27.95 53.71
CA LEU A 19 17.07 27.69 52.85
C LEU A 19 17.16 26.22 52.42
N GLN A 20 16.69 25.27 53.25
CA GLN A 20 16.56 23.85 52.88
C GLN A 20 15.37 23.60 51.92
N CYS A 21 14.26 24.33 52.05
CA CYS A 21 13.15 24.24 51.09
C CYS A 21 13.51 24.84 49.71
N LEU A 22 14.32 25.91 49.65
CA LEU A 22 14.78 26.45 48.35
C LEU A 22 15.74 25.50 47.64
N PHE A 23 16.55 24.74 48.38
CA PHE A 23 17.43 23.71 47.80
C PHE A 23 16.65 22.48 47.31
N PHE A 24 15.52 22.15 47.94
CA PHE A 24 14.63 21.07 47.50
C PHE A 24 13.81 21.43 46.25
N PHE A 25 13.45 22.70 46.07
CA PHE A 25 12.75 23.17 44.87
C PHE A 25 13.67 23.38 43.65
N LEU A 26 14.97 23.65 43.86
CA LEU A 26 15.93 23.75 42.76
C LEU A 26 16.38 22.38 42.22
N PHE A 27 16.21 21.30 43.01
CA PHE A 27 16.60 19.94 42.60
C PHE A 27 15.52 19.21 41.78
N PHE A 28 14.28 19.71 41.77
CA PHE A 28 13.16 19.08 41.04
C PHE A 28 12.94 19.66 39.63
N TYR A 29 13.64 20.72 39.24
CA TYR A 29 13.56 21.34 37.90
C TYR A 29 14.69 20.91 36.95
N LEU A 30 15.44 19.88 37.32
CA LEU A 30 16.44 19.20 36.47
C LEU A 30 16.01 17.77 36.14
N THR A 31 14.70 17.49 36.08
CA THR A 31 14.24 16.38 35.25
C THR A 31 14.42 16.80 33.81
N THR A 32 15.56 16.40 33.28
CA THR A 32 15.88 16.38 31.86
C THR A 32 14.64 15.99 31.07
N PHE A 33 14.05 16.96 30.36
CA PHE A 33 13.34 16.67 29.13
C PHE A 33 14.40 16.05 28.20
N THR A 34 14.66 14.75 28.38
CA THR A 34 15.18 13.93 27.31
C THR A 34 14.05 13.94 26.28
N CYS A 35 14.10 14.93 25.39
CA CYS A 35 13.55 14.76 24.05
C CYS A 35 14.02 13.36 23.63
N PRO A 36 13.12 12.39 23.41
CA PRO A 36 13.56 11.11 22.87
C PRO A 36 14.35 11.49 21.63
N ALA A 37 15.66 11.20 21.66
CA ALA A 37 16.51 11.42 20.51
C ALA A 37 15.76 10.79 19.36
N GLN A 38 15.32 11.63 18.42
CA GLN A 38 14.66 11.18 17.22
C GLN A 38 15.74 10.34 16.53
N THR A 39 15.70 9.02 16.75
CA THR A 39 16.57 8.07 16.08
C THR A 39 16.46 8.43 14.63
N SER A 40 17.50 9.06 14.09
CA SER A 40 17.53 9.45 12.69
C SER A 40 17.28 8.16 11.94
N ALA A 41 16.12 8.07 11.27
CA ALA A 41 15.82 6.88 10.50
C ALA A 41 17.03 6.60 9.59
N ASP A 42 17.47 5.35 9.49
CA ASP A 42 18.64 4.94 8.68
C ASP A 42 18.43 5.16 7.16
N TYR A 43 17.35 5.84 6.79
CA TYR A 43 16.95 6.22 5.46
C TYR A 43 16.39 7.65 5.42
N SER A 44 16.54 8.27 4.25
CA SER A 44 15.79 9.49 3.90
C SER A 44 14.61 9.13 2.99
N LEU A 45 13.57 9.96 2.97
CA LEU A 45 12.46 9.80 2.03
C LEU A 45 12.63 10.74 0.85
N VAL A 46 12.63 10.17 -0.35
CA VAL A 46 12.77 10.91 -1.61
C VAL A 46 11.51 10.70 -2.44
N LEU A 47 10.96 11.78 -2.98
CA LEU A 47 9.84 11.71 -3.92
C LEU A 47 10.37 11.31 -5.29
N GLN A 48 10.11 10.09 -5.72
CA GLN A 48 10.48 9.56 -7.03
C GLN A 48 9.22 9.18 -7.81
N ASN A 49 9.04 9.79 -8.98
CA ASN A 49 7.88 9.55 -9.85
C ASN A 49 6.53 9.66 -9.13
N GLY A 50 6.39 10.59 -8.17
CA GLY A 50 5.17 10.80 -7.40
C GLY A 50 4.98 9.87 -6.18
N ILE A 51 5.92 8.95 -5.93
CA ILE A 51 5.90 8.01 -4.80
C ILE A 51 7.06 8.38 -3.86
N TRP A 52 6.79 8.48 -2.56
CA TRP A 52 7.83 8.62 -1.55
C TRP A 52 8.47 7.26 -1.31
N VAL A 53 9.76 7.15 -1.63
CA VAL A 53 10.55 5.93 -1.47
C VAL A 53 11.67 6.12 -0.45
N GLU A 54 12.10 5.02 0.13
CA GLU A 54 13.16 5.01 1.14
C GLU A 54 14.53 4.94 0.48
N HIS A 55 15.40 5.89 0.80
CA HIS A 55 16.77 5.90 0.34
C HIS A 55 17.69 5.68 1.53
N PHE A 56 18.10 4.43 1.71
CA PHE A 56 18.99 3.99 2.79
C PHE A 56 20.43 4.48 2.57
N ASN A 57 21.18 4.57 3.66
CA ASN A 57 22.63 4.77 3.60
C ASN A 57 23.27 3.61 2.80
N SER A 58 24.25 3.90 1.94
CA SER A 58 24.93 2.90 1.10
C SER A 58 25.66 1.83 1.92
N THR A 59 25.94 2.08 3.20
CA THR A 59 26.51 1.08 4.12
C THR A 59 25.48 0.07 4.64
N LEU A 60 24.18 0.36 4.54
CA LEU A 60 23.11 -0.54 4.97
C LEU A 60 22.71 -1.47 3.82
N ILE A 61 23.43 -2.58 3.72
CA ILE A 61 23.24 -3.59 2.66
C ILE A 61 22.30 -4.74 3.05
N LYS A 62 21.59 -4.64 4.18
CA LYS A 62 20.65 -5.67 4.65
C LYS A 62 19.58 -5.93 3.59
N GLU A 63 19.29 -7.19 3.30
CA GLU A 63 18.35 -7.59 2.23
C GLU A 63 16.92 -7.14 2.54
N ASN A 64 16.48 -7.28 3.79
CA ASN A 64 15.12 -6.96 4.22
C ASN A 64 14.93 -5.48 4.65
N ARG A 65 15.85 -4.58 4.29
CA ARG A 65 15.80 -3.16 4.73
C ARG A 65 14.51 -2.45 4.33
N TYR A 66 13.91 -2.82 3.19
CA TYR A 66 12.64 -2.26 2.70
C TYR A 66 11.38 -3.01 3.21
N THR A 67 11.54 -4.01 4.09
CA THR A 67 10.40 -4.76 4.66
C THR A 67 10.39 -4.73 6.19
N GLU A 68 11.55 -4.55 6.82
CA GLU A 68 11.71 -4.56 8.28
C GLU A 68 10.99 -3.41 8.99
N ASN A 69 10.94 -2.24 8.35
CA ASN A 69 10.32 -1.03 8.88
C ASN A 69 8.84 -0.87 8.48
N ASN A 70 8.29 -1.80 7.68
CA ASN A 70 6.88 -1.79 7.31
C ASN A 70 5.99 -2.04 8.53
N HIS A 71 4.88 -1.30 8.62
CA HIS A 71 3.87 -1.51 9.64
C HIS A 71 2.92 -2.65 9.25
N LEU A 72 2.43 -2.64 8.01
CA LEU A 72 1.43 -3.56 7.48
C LEU A 72 2.07 -4.73 6.72
N PHE A 73 2.85 -4.42 5.69
CA PHE A 73 3.43 -5.38 4.75
C PHE A 73 4.77 -5.89 5.26
N LYS A 74 4.73 -6.57 6.40
CA LYS A 74 5.89 -7.23 7.00
C LYS A 74 6.24 -8.50 6.26
N GLN A 75 7.53 -8.81 6.22
CA GLN A 75 8.07 -10.06 5.68
C GLN A 75 7.28 -11.29 6.13
N GLY A 76 6.99 -12.20 5.18
CA GLY A 76 6.29 -13.47 5.44
C GLY A 76 4.78 -13.33 5.53
N ARG A 77 4.27 -12.12 5.81
CA ARG A 77 2.85 -11.86 5.96
C ARG A 77 2.11 -12.09 4.65
N ARG A 78 0.94 -12.70 4.77
CA ARG A 78 0.09 -13.12 3.67
C ARG A 78 -1.25 -12.43 3.72
N PHE A 79 -1.70 -11.92 2.58
CA PHE A 79 -2.99 -11.25 2.43
C PHE A 79 -3.81 -11.98 1.37
N THR A 80 -4.95 -12.54 1.76
CA THR A 80 -5.80 -13.34 0.89
C THR A 80 -6.98 -12.52 0.39
N TYR A 81 -7.07 -12.37 -0.93
CA TYR A 81 -8.15 -11.65 -1.60
C TYR A 81 -9.07 -12.62 -2.34
N ARG A 82 -10.37 -12.39 -2.24
CA ARG A 82 -11.35 -12.90 -3.21
C ARG A 82 -11.60 -11.83 -4.25
N TYR A 83 -11.98 -12.25 -5.45
CA TYR A 83 -12.28 -11.32 -6.51
C TYR A 83 -13.40 -11.84 -7.41
N TYR A 84 -13.98 -10.93 -8.18
CA TYR A 84 -14.76 -11.27 -9.37
C TYR A 84 -14.74 -10.12 -10.37
N TYR A 85 -14.83 -10.48 -11.64
CA TYR A 85 -15.03 -9.56 -12.75
C TYR A 85 -16.53 -9.37 -13.00
N LEU A 86 -16.95 -8.16 -13.32
CA LEU A 86 -18.30 -7.82 -13.75
C LEU A 86 -18.23 -7.33 -15.18
N ASP A 87 -19.01 -7.93 -16.08
CA ASP A 87 -19.27 -7.33 -17.39
C ASP A 87 -20.16 -6.07 -17.25
N LYS A 88 -20.48 -5.46 -18.40
CA LYS A 88 -21.32 -4.25 -18.47
C LYS A 88 -22.74 -4.48 -17.96
N ASP A 89 -23.22 -5.72 -18.06
CA ASP A 89 -24.56 -6.12 -17.63
C ASP A 89 -24.58 -6.52 -16.14
N GLY A 90 -23.41 -6.59 -15.49
CA GLY A 90 -23.26 -6.95 -14.08
C GLY A 90 -23.18 -8.45 -13.81
N ASN A 91 -23.02 -9.28 -14.85
CA ASN A 91 -22.79 -10.71 -14.66
C ASN A 91 -21.40 -10.95 -14.08
N LYS A 92 -21.30 -11.90 -13.15
CA LYS A 92 -20.06 -12.20 -12.42
C LYS A 92 -19.25 -13.30 -13.10
N TYR A 93 -17.97 -13.04 -13.29
CA TYR A 93 -17.03 -13.97 -13.88
C TYR A 93 -15.75 -14.13 -13.06
N LEU A 94 -15.07 -15.23 -13.33
CA LEU A 94 -13.70 -15.50 -12.93
C LEU A 94 -12.85 -15.76 -14.17
N GLN A 95 -11.52 -15.67 -14.02
CA GLN A 95 -10.63 -16.12 -15.08
C GLN A 95 -10.45 -17.64 -15.00
N LYS A 96 -10.45 -18.30 -16.14
CA LYS A 96 -10.06 -19.71 -16.30
C LYS A 96 -8.87 -19.81 -17.24
N VAL A 97 -7.85 -20.54 -16.80
CA VAL A 97 -6.67 -20.80 -17.64
C VAL A 97 -7.08 -21.75 -18.77
N ASP A 98 -6.78 -21.35 -20.00
CA ASP A 98 -7.08 -22.14 -21.20
C ASP A 98 -5.92 -22.02 -22.20
N PRO A 99 -4.88 -22.87 -22.05
CA PRO A 99 -3.68 -22.81 -22.88
C PRO A 99 -3.95 -23.10 -24.36
N LYS A 100 -5.13 -23.62 -24.71
CA LYS A 100 -5.51 -23.89 -26.10
C LYS A 100 -5.89 -22.61 -26.86
N LEU A 101 -6.21 -21.52 -26.14
CA LEU A 101 -6.58 -20.24 -26.76
C LEU A 101 -5.38 -19.47 -27.31
N SER A 102 -4.19 -19.66 -26.74
CA SER A 102 -2.98 -18.97 -27.21
C SER A 102 -1.72 -19.67 -26.73
N LEU A 103 -0.69 -19.66 -27.58
CA LEU A 103 0.67 -20.03 -27.19
C LEU A 103 1.30 -19.01 -26.23
N ASP A 104 0.83 -17.76 -26.28
CA ASP A 104 1.15 -16.75 -25.28
C ASP A 104 0.37 -17.07 -23.99
N ARG A 105 1.08 -17.49 -22.94
CA ARG A 105 0.49 -17.88 -21.66
C ARG A 105 -0.26 -16.74 -20.97
N GLU A 106 0.09 -15.48 -21.26
CA GLU A 106 -0.63 -14.31 -20.76
C GLU A 106 -1.95 -14.07 -21.50
N LYS A 107 -2.12 -14.66 -22.68
CA LYS A 107 -3.35 -14.58 -23.48
C LYS A 107 -4.22 -15.84 -23.42
N GLY A 108 -3.65 -16.99 -23.02
CA GLY A 108 -4.32 -18.28 -22.87
C GLY A 108 -5.27 -18.38 -21.66
N TRP A 109 -6.32 -17.56 -21.66
CA TRP A 109 -7.35 -17.55 -20.62
C TRP A 109 -8.69 -17.03 -21.14
N LYS A 110 -9.78 -17.32 -20.43
CA LYS A 110 -11.12 -16.80 -20.71
C LYS A 110 -11.87 -16.47 -19.43
N LEU A 111 -12.94 -15.69 -19.57
CA LEU A 111 -13.92 -15.49 -18.49
C LEU A 111 -14.87 -16.69 -18.46
N VAL A 112 -15.21 -17.13 -17.24
CA VAL A 112 -16.25 -18.14 -16.99
C VAL A 112 -17.21 -17.61 -15.93
N PRO A 113 -18.52 -17.88 -16.04
CA PRO A 113 -19.49 -17.48 -15.03
C PRO A 113 -19.06 -17.96 -13.64
N LEU A 114 -19.26 -17.13 -12.61
CA LEU A 114 -18.86 -17.44 -11.24
C LEU A 114 -19.49 -18.76 -10.74
N SER A 115 -20.70 -19.08 -11.19
CA SER A 115 -21.43 -20.32 -10.88
C SER A 115 -20.85 -21.57 -11.55
N GLU A 116 -20.00 -21.41 -12.57
CA GLU A 116 -19.43 -22.49 -13.39
C GLU A 116 -17.93 -22.70 -13.10
N LYS A 117 -17.45 -22.19 -11.96
CA LYS A 117 -16.04 -22.36 -11.58
C LYS A 117 -15.68 -23.83 -11.42
N ASP A 118 -14.47 -24.16 -11.86
CA ASP A 118 -13.91 -25.51 -11.82
C ASP A 118 -12.45 -25.51 -11.37
N SER A 119 -11.78 -26.66 -11.48
CA SER A 119 -10.38 -26.82 -11.07
C SER A 119 -9.38 -25.99 -11.87
N LEU A 120 -9.76 -25.39 -13.01
CA LEU A 120 -8.88 -24.52 -13.82
C LEU A 120 -9.21 -23.03 -13.66
N THR A 121 -10.23 -22.72 -12.86
CA THR A 121 -10.66 -21.36 -12.57
C THR A 121 -9.85 -20.81 -11.40
N ASN A 122 -9.45 -19.54 -11.44
CA ASN A 122 -8.86 -18.87 -10.27
C ASN A 122 -9.96 -18.12 -9.52
N ASP A 123 -10.15 -18.40 -8.23
CA ASP A 123 -11.16 -17.72 -7.40
C ASP A 123 -10.57 -16.94 -6.22
N ARG A 124 -9.26 -17.03 -6.04
CA ARG A 124 -8.55 -16.42 -4.92
C ARG A 124 -7.12 -16.01 -5.31
N LEU A 125 -6.70 -14.87 -4.78
CA LEU A 125 -5.34 -14.36 -4.85
C LEU A 125 -4.74 -14.33 -3.45
N GLN A 126 -3.43 -14.54 -3.34
CA GLN A 126 -2.69 -14.29 -2.10
C GLN A 126 -1.46 -13.43 -2.40
N LEU A 127 -1.34 -12.30 -1.73
CA LEU A 127 -0.10 -11.54 -1.66
C LEU A 127 0.75 -12.13 -0.55
N ILE A 128 2.04 -12.37 -0.82
CA ILE A 128 3.02 -12.81 0.18
C ILE A 128 4.21 -11.86 0.13
N VAL A 129 4.50 -11.19 1.25
CA VAL A 129 5.65 -10.29 1.35
C VAL A 129 6.93 -11.12 1.44
N GLU A 130 7.88 -10.86 0.53
CA GLU A 130 9.13 -11.62 0.41
C GLU A 130 10.28 -10.94 1.16
N THR A 131 11.35 -11.70 1.41
CA THR A 131 12.60 -11.24 2.01
C THR A 131 13.55 -10.64 1.00
N ASP A 132 13.59 -11.24 -0.19
CA ASP A 132 14.64 -11.07 -1.15
C ASP A 132 14.09 -10.49 -2.45
N LEU A 133 14.91 -9.65 -3.07
CA LEU A 133 14.59 -9.04 -4.36
C LEU A 133 14.87 -10.01 -5.53
N GLN A 134 15.13 -11.30 -5.25
CA GLN A 134 15.53 -12.29 -6.26
C GLN A 134 14.45 -12.44 -7.34
N GLY A 135 14.73 -11.83 -8.49
CA GLY A 135 13.89 -11.88 -9.68
C GLY A 135 13.13 -10.58 -9.99
N VAL A 136 12.84 -9.72 -9.02
CA VAL A 136 12.30 -8.37 -9.28
C VAL A 136 13.45 -7.40 -9.59
N ASP A 137 14.59 -7.56 -8.91
CA ASP A 137 15.80 -6.72 -9.07
C ASP A 137 16.79 -7.18 -10.13
N ALA A 138 16.67 -8.40 -10.65
CA ALA A 138 17.57 -8.85 -11.71
C ALA A 138 17.50 -7.96 -12.97
N GLN A 139 16.43 -7.16 -13.11
CA GLN A 139 16.27 -6.18 -14.19
C GLN A 139 16.26 -4.71 -13.74
N THR A 140 16.32 -4.41 -12.44
CA THR A 140 16.39 -3.01 -11.95
C THR A 140 17.33 -2.90 -10.73
N PRO A 141 18.64 -2.72 -10.94
CA PRO A 141 19.55 -2.41 -9.84
C PRO A 141 19.10 -1.12 -9.10
N GLY A 142 18.79 -1.22 -7.80
CA GLY A 142 18.44 -0.07 -6.96
C GLY A 142 16.94 0.18 -6.73
N ALA A 143 16.07 -0.83 -6.87
CA ALA A 143 14.66 -0.66 -6.53
C ALA A 143 14.48 -0.49 -5.00
N ASN A 144 14.07 0.69 -4.59
CA ASN A 144 13.85 1.05 -3.18
C ASN A 144 12.50 0.54 -2.64
N HIS A 145 12.16 -0.73 -2.92
CA HIS A 145 10.82 -1.27 -2.75
C HIS A 145 10.79 -2.56 -1.90
N THR A 146 9.65 -2.82 -1.28
CA THR A 146 9.32 -4.10 -0.63
C THR A 146 8.95 -5.13 -1.71
N PRO A 147 9.69 -6.26 -1.86
CA PRO A 147 9.30 -7.33 -2.77
C PRO A 147 8.11 -8.12 -2.22
N PHE A 148 7.23 -8.54 -3.11
CA PHE A 148 6.16 -9.48 -2.78
C PHE A 148 5.81 -10.32 -4.02
N ARG A 149 5.06 -11.40 -3.83
CA ARG A 149 4.45 -12.15 -4.94
C ARG A 149 2.94 -12.28 -4.81
N TRP A 150 2.26 -12.30 -5.95
CA TRP A 150 0.87 -12.75 -6.07
C TRP A 150 0.82 -14.23 -6.40
N GLU A 151 0.05 -15.00 -5.66
CA GLU A 151 -0.25 -16.41 -5.91
C GLU A 151 -1.72 -16.57 -6.31
N TYR A 152 -1.97 -17.33 -7.38
CA TYR A 152 -3.29 -17.53 -7.98
C TYR A 152 -3.78 -18.94 -7.68
N PHE A 153 -4.92 -19.06 -7.01
CA PHE A 153 -5.42 -20.33 -6.51
C PHE A 153 -6.72 -20.77 -7.18
N ALA A 154 -6.80 -22.08 -7.43
CA ALA A 154 -8.04 -22.78 -7.74
C ALA A 154 -8.98 -22.85 -6.53
N PRO A 155 -10.29 -23.14 -6.73
CA PRO A 155 -11.23 -23.34 -5.63
C PRO A 155 -10.81 -24.42 -4.63
N ALA A 156 -10.14 -25.48 -5.11
CA ALA A 156 -9.62 -26.56 -4.27
C ALA A 156 -8.31 -26.19 -3.53
N GLY A 157 -7.79 -24.99 -3.72
CA GLY A 157 -6.56 -24.51 -3.09
C GLY A 157 -5.27 -24.88 -3.83
N GLN A 158 -5.36 -25.46 -5.03
CA GLN A 158 -4.20 -25.69 -5.89
C GLN A 158 -3.63 -24.35 -6.40
N LEU A 159 -2.32 -24.17 -6.30
CA LEU A 159 -1.62 -23.03 -6.91
C LEU A 159 -1.55 -23.23 -8.43
N HIS A 160 -2.09 -22.28 -9.20
CA HIS A 160 -2.03 -22.29 -10.66
C HIS A 160 -0.88 -21.46 -11.21
N PHE A 161 -0.57 -20.33 -10.56
CA PHE A 161 0.39 -19.37 -11.07
C PHE A 161 0.91 -18.49 -9.94
N LEU A 162 2.09 -17.94 -10.14
CA LEU A 162 2.64 -16.87 -9.32
C LEU A 162 3.29 -15.81 -10.20
N GLU A 163 3.26 -14.57 -9.74
CA GLU A 163 4.03 -13.46 -10.31
C GLU A 163 4.67 -12.66 -9.18
N ARG A 164 5.87 -12.14 -9.43
CA ARG A 164 6.54 -11.25 -8.49
C ARG A 164 6.24 -9.80 -8.82
N SER A 165 6.22 -8.98 -7.79
CA SER A 165 5.86 -7.58 -7.87
C SER A 165 6.47 -6.80 -6.71
N SER A 166 6.13 -5.54 -6.57
CA SER A 166 6.72 -4.67 -5.55
C SER A 166 5.70 -3.67 -5.00
N LEU A 167 5.91 -3.30 -3.73
CA LEU A 167 5.17 -2.24 -3.06
C LEU A 167 6.13 -1.30 -2.34
N VAL A 168 5.62 -0.14 -1.92
CA VAL A 168 6.31 0.81 -1.07
C VAL A 168 5.41 1.10 0.11
N GLU A 169 5.89 0.90 1.32
CA GLU A 169 5.23 1.34 2.55
C GLU A 169 6.23 2.17 3.35
N ASN A 170 5.81 3.37 3.78
CA ASN A 170 6.51 4.17 4.76
C ASN A 170 5.55 5.21 5.34
N ARG A 171 6.06 6.08 6.23
CA ARG A 171 5.26 7.12 6.89
C ARG A 171 4.61 8.14 5.94
N LYS A 172 5.02 8.24 4.67
CA LYS A 172 4.45 9.17 3.69
C LYS A 172 3.45 8.53 2.74
N ASN A 173 3.54 7.23 2.47
CA ASN A 173 2.59 6.55 1.60
C ASN A 173 2.63 5.03 1.69
N ILE A 174 1.56 4.43 1.15
CA ILE A 174 1.53 3.03 0.75
C ILE A 174 1.12 2.97 -0.73
N TRP A 175 1.98 2.43 -1.57
CA TRP A 175 1.74 2.19 -2.99
C TRP A 175 2.00 0.71 -3.30
N MET A 176 1.13 0.05 -4.06
CA MET A 176 1.26 -1.37 -4.38
C MET A 176 0.93 -1.62 -5.84
N GLN A 177 1.76 -2.38 -6.54
CA GLN A 177 1.44 -2.86 -7.87
C GLN A 177 0.27 -3.87 -7.81
N PRO A 178 -0.80 -3.71 -8.61
CA PRO A 178 -1.88 -4.67 -8.66
C PRO A 178 -1.41 -5.99 -9.30
N PRO A 179 -2.19 -7.09 -9.14
CA PRO A 179 -1.98 -8.27 -9.95
C PRO A 179 -2.03 -7.90 -11.44
N HIS A 180 -1.22 -8.56 -12.26
CA HIS A 180 -1.06 -8.19 -13.66
C HIS A 180 -0.87 -9.39 -14.58
N ALA A 181 -1.14 -10.61 -14.13
CA ALA A 181 -1.18 -11.79 -15.00
C ALA A 181 -2.53 -11.90 -15.70
N ARG A 182 -2.51 -12.32 -16.96
CA ARG A 182 -3.71 -12.73 -17.72
C ARG A 182 -4.81 -11.67 -17.70
N MET A 183 -6.00 -11.98 -17.15
CA MET A 183 -7.13 -11.04 -17.08
C MET A 183 -6.78 -9.76 -16.33
N PHE A 184 -5.89 -9.84 -15.33
CA PHE A 184 -5.52 -8.69 -14.53
C PHE A 184 -4.60 -7.71 -15.26
N ARG A 185 -4.09 -8.04 -16.45
CA ARG A 185 -3.32 -7.11 -17.29
C ARG A 185 -4.07 -5.83 -17.63
N ILE A 186 -5.40 -5.88 -17.65
CA ILE A 186 -6.24 -4.69 -17.84
C ILE A 186 -5.95 -3.59 -16.79
N LEU A 187 -5.54 -3.99 -15.58
CA LEU A 187 -5.23 -3.08 -14.48
C LEU A 187 -3.98 -2.23 -14.70
N ALA A 188 -3.16 -2.55 -15.71
CA ALA A 188 -2.06 -1.67 -16.11
C ALA A 188 -2.53 -0.28 -16.56
N LEU A 189 -3.81 -0.15 -16.94
CA LEU A 189 -4.46 1.12 -17.33
C LEU A 189 -5.21 1.79 -16.18
N ASN A 190 -5.37 1.12 -15.04
CA ASN A 190 -6.12 1.62 -13.89
C ASN A 190 -5.21 2.35 -12.90
N PRO A 191 -5.76 3.25 -12.06
CA PRO A 191 -5.03 3.73 -10.88
C PRO A 191 -4.60 2.54 -10.01
N PHE A 192 -3.38 2.58 -9.46
CA PHE A 192 -2.87 1.53 -8.60
C PHE A 192 -3.36 1.74 -7.16
N PRO A 193 -3.43 0.68 -6.33
CA PRO A 193 -3.64 0.83 -4.89
C PRO A 193 -2.59 1.78 -4.29
N PHE A 194 -3.01 3.00 -3.97
CA PHE A 194 -2.13 4.07 -3.53
C PHE A 194 -2.86 4.95 -2.52
N ILE A 195 -2.24 5.19 -1.36
CA ILE A 195 -2.68 6.17 -0.37
C ILE A 195 -1.48 6.98 0.12
N GLN A 196 -1.62 8.30 0.21
CA GLN A 196 -0.56 9.21 0.63
C GLN A 196 -0.95 10.01 1.88
N ALA A 197 0.04 10.30 2.72
CA ALA A 197 -0.11 11.15 3.89
C ALA A 197 -0.29 12.64 3.49
N PRO A 198 -1.03 13.45 4.26
CA PRO A 198 -1.73 13.07 5.49
C PRO A 198 -2.91 12.14 5.22
N PHE A 199 -3.08 11.12 6.08
CA PHE A 199 -4.15 10.12 5.96
C PHE A 199 -5.48 10.66 6.50
N GLN A 200 -5.97 11.72 5.88
CA GLN A 200 -7.16 12.46 6.28
C GLN A 200 -8.01 12.84 5.07
N VAL A 201 -9.32 12.96 5.29
CA VAL A 201 -10.27 13.38 4.26
C VAL A 201 -9.85 14.73 3.67
N GLY A 202 -9.95 14.86 2.35
CA GLY A 202 -9.54 16.02 1.58
C GLY A 202 -8.09 16.00 1.10
N ASN A 203 -7.27 15.02 1.50
CA ASN A 203 -5.93 14.89 0.93
C ASN A 203 -5.99 14.48 -0.55
N ILE A 204 -5.22 15.15 -1.40
CA ILE A 204 -5.20 14.97 -2.86
C ILE A 204 -3.75 14.84 -3.33
N TRP A 205 -3.50 13.89 -4.23
CA TRP A 205 -2.21 13.74 -4.89
C TRP A 205 -2.37 13.20 -6.31
N VAL A 206 -1.29 13.26 -7.09
CA VAL A 206 -1.25 12.81 -8.47
C VAL A 206 -0.12 11.82 -8.67
N TRP A 207 -0.32 10.92 -9.65
CA TRP A 207 0.69 9.96 -10.07
C TRP A 207 0.60 9.77 -11.58
N ARG A 208 1.68 9.27 -12.19
CA ARG A 208 1.68 8.96 -13.63
C ARG A 208 2.42 7.66 -13.89
N GLN A 209 2.01 6.96 -14.93
CA GLN A 209 2.66 5.74 -15.39
C GLN A 209 2.69 5.71 -16.91
N VAL A 210 3.78 5.16 -17.45
CA VAL A 210 3.89 4.80 -18.86
C VAL A 210 3.61 3.30 -19.01
N VAL A 211 2.66 2.95 -19.87
CA VAL A 211 2.19 1.59 -20.13
C VAL A 211 2.61 1.17 -21.54
N ALA A 212 3.51 0.19 -21.61
CA ALA A 212 4.05 -0.28 -22.88
C ALA A 212 3.01 -1.08 -23.70
N PRO A 213 3.11 -1.07 -25.05
CA PRO A 213 2.17 -1.78 -25.93
C PRO A 213 2.01 -3.27 -25.66
N HIS A 214 3.02 -3.95 -25.09
CA HIS A 214 2.91 -5.38 -24.78
C HIS A 214 1.84 -5.70 -23.73
N TRP A 215 1.35 -4.71 -22.96
CA TRP A 215 0.24 -4.87 -22.03
C TRP A 215 -1.14 -4.87 -22.72
N SER A 216 -1.23 -4.45 -23.98
CA SER A 216 -2.48 -4.42 -24.73
C SER A 216 -3.11 -5.80 -24.95
N ASP A 217 -4.44 -5.81 -25.10
CA ASP A 217 -5.21 -7.00 -25.42
C ASP A 217 -6.51 -6.63 -26.14
N LEU A 218 -6.80 -7.34 -27.22
CA LEU A 218 -8.01 -7.17 -28.05
C LEU A 218 -9.32 -7.27 -27.26
N ARG A 219 -9.31 -7.95 -26.11
CA ARG A 219 -10.50 -8.09 -25.26
C ARG A 219 -10.93 -6.79 -24.58
N TRP A 220 -10.01 -5.85 -24.36
CA TRP A 220 -10.32 -4.57 -23.71
C TRP A 220 -9.86 -3.35 -24.48
N ALA A 221 -8.59 -3.29 -24.92
CA ALA A 221 -8.03 -2.16 -25.63
C ALA A 221 -6.65 -2.50 -26.22
N GLU A 222 -6.40 -1.99 -27.43
CA GLU A 222 -5.10 -2.07 -28.09
C GLU A 222 -4.48 -0.69 -28.36
N TRP A 223 -3.15 -0.63 -28.27
CA TRP A 223 -2.39 0.57 -28.60
C TRP A 223 -1.00 0.18 -29.10
N LYS A 224 -0.43 1.02 -29.99
CA LYS A 224 0.84 0.72 -30.69
C LYS A 224 2.06 1.41 -30.08
N ASN A 225 1.87 2.56 -29.42
CA ASN A 225 2.93 3.38 -28.84
C ASN A 225 2.76 3.46 -27.32
N PRO A 226 3.83 3.55 -26.51
CA PRO A 226 3.72 3.69 -25.06
C PRO A 226 2.67 4.73 -24.66
N LEU A 227 1.72 4.31 -23.83
CA LEU A 227 0.60 5.12 -23.36
C LEU A 227 0.98 5.77 -22.03
N THR A 228 0.75 7.08 -21.88
CA THR A 228 0.89 7.72 -20.56
C THR A 228 -0.47 7.87 -19.90
N SER A 229 -0.63 7.27 -18.72
CA SER A 229 -1.80 7.43 -17.87
C SER A 229 -1.48 8.41 -16.74
N HIS A 230 -2.36 9.40 -16.57
CA HIS A 230 -2.31 10.37 -15.49
C HIS A 230 -3.39 10.04 -14.47
N TYR A 231 -3.01 9.94 -13.20
CA TYR A 231 -3.88 9.54 -12.12
C TYR A 231 -4.04 10.68 -11.11
N SER A 232 -5.27 10.95 -10.69
CA SER A 232 -5.61 11.80 -9.54
C SER A 232 -6.23 10.96 -8.44
N TYR A 233 -5.89 11.23 -7.20
CA TYR A 233 -6.39 10.52 -6.02
C TYR A 233 -6.94 11.52 -5.01
N THR A 234 -7.97 11.11 -4.27
CA THR A 234 -8.52 11.91 -3.16
C THR A 234 -8.98 10.99 -2.05
N ILE A 235 -8.55 11.24 -0.80
CA ILE A 235 -9.24 10.65 0.36
C ILE A 235 -10.58 11.37 0.50
N SER A 236 -11.65 10.76 0.01
CA SER A 236 -12.94 11.43 -0.19
C SER A 236 -13.81 11.42 1.07
N ARG A 237 -13.73 10.36 1.87
CA ARG A 237 -14.56 10.16 3.06
C ARG A 237 -13.97 9.13 4.01
N GLU A 238 -14.52 9.10 5.20
CA GLU A 238 -14.42 7.95 6.11
C GLU A 238 -15.69 7.10 5.99
N GLU A 239 -15.55 5.78 6.04
CA GLU A 239 -16.67 4.85 5.93
C GLU A 239 -16.42 3.65 6.85
N THR A 240 -17.44 3.17 7.54
CA THR A 240 -17.37 1.88 8.24
C THR A 240 -17.98 0.81 7.36
N ILE A 241 -17.18 -0.19 6.99
CA ILE A 241 -17.62 -1.28 6.12
C ILE A 241 -17.62 -2.61 6.86
N ALA A 242 -18.54 -3.50 6.51
CA ALA A 242 -18.51 -4.89 6.93
C ALA A 242 -17.37 -5.63 6.20
N THR A 243 -16.57 -6.40 6.93
CA THR A 243 -15.44 -7.17 6.39
C THR A 243 -15.40 -8.57 7.01
N ALA A 244 -14.49 -9.42 6.52
CA ALA A 244 -14.18 -10.70 7.15
C ALA A 244 -13.63 -10.57 8.59
N PHE A 245 -13.21 -9.36 8.99
CA PHE A 245 -12.63 -9.05 10.31
C PHE A 245 -13.61 -8.25 11.19
N GLY A 246 -14.89 -8.20 10.81
CA GLY A 246 -15.91 -7.37 11.47
C GLY A 246 -16.10 -6.01 10.79
N PHE A 247 -16.69 -5.07 11.52
CA PHE A 247 -16.92 -3.71 11.02
C PHE A 247 -15.67 -2.85 11.23
N LEU A 248 -15.09 -2.35 10.13
CA LEU A 248 -13.86 -1.58 10.17
C LEU A 248 -14.07 -0.17 9.63
N LYS A 249 -13.61 0.83 10.40
CA LYS A 249 -13.50 2.21 9.93
C LYS A 249 -12.37 2.30 8.89
N CYS A 250 -12.67 2.91 7.75
CA CYS A 250 -11.77 2.99 6.61
C CYS A 250 -11.70 4.42 6.08
N LEU A 251 -10.55 4.76 5.51
CA LEU A 251 -10.40 5.88 4.59
C LEU A 251 -10.76 5.39 3.20
N VAL A 252 -11.66 6.09 2.52
CA VAL A 252 -12.01 5.80 1.13
C VAL A 252 -11.22 6.72 0.23
N VAL A 253 -10.43 6.14 -0.68
CA VAL A 253 -9.73 6.88 -1.72
C VAL A 253 -10.44 6.65 -3.04
N GLU A 254 -10.84 7.75 -3.68
CA GLU A 254 -11.34 7.75 -5.05
C GLU A 254 -10.19 8.15 -5.96
N ALA A 255 -9.97 7.37 -7.02
CA ALA A 255 -8.92 7.61 -7.99
C ALA A 255 -9.46 7.56 -9.42
N GLU A 256 -9.02 8.51 -10.24
CA GLU A 256 -9.34 8.58 -11.67
C GLU A 256 -8.03 8.48 -12.46
N GLY A 257 -8.02 7.64 -13.49
CA GLY A 257 -6.98 7.55 -14.49
C GLY A 257 -7.45 8.09 -15.83
N ARG A 258 -6.63 8.90 -16.48
CA ARG A 258 -6.88 9.45 -17.82
C ARG A 258 -5.72 9.17 -18.76
N SER A 259 -6.04 8.68 -19.93
CA SER A 259 -5.10 8.45 -21.03
C SER A 259 -5.75 8.78 -22.36
N THR A 260 -5.01 8.64 -23.47
CA THR A 260 -5.59 8.80 -24.82
C THR A 260 -6.60 7.72 -25.18
N LEU A 261 -6.68 6.62 -24.42
CA LEU A 261 -7.68 5.56 -24.62
C LEU A 261 -9.02 5.84 -23.92
N GLY A 262 -9.04 6.77 -22.96
CA GLY A 262 -10.22 7.04 -22.13
C GLY A 262 -9.87 7.10 -20.65
N SER A 263 -10.91 6.95 -19.82
CA SER A 263 -10.81 7.03 -18.36
C SER A 263 -11.01 5.68 -17.68
N THR A 264 -10.33 5.50 -16.56
CA THR A 264 -10.45 4.36 -15.63
C THR A 264 -10.59 4.87 -14.21
N PHE A 265 -11.14 4.07 -13.31
CA PHE A 265 -11.34 4.48 -11.91
C PHE A 265 -10.97 3.37 -10.94
N LEU A 266 -10.61 3.76 -9.71
CA LEU A 266 -10.44 2.89 -8.58
C LEU A 266 -11.03 3.56 -7.33
N THR A 267 -11.99 2.90 -6.68
CA THR A 267 -12.37 3.19 -5.30
C THR A 267 -11.70 2.16 -4.39
N LEU A 268 -10.84 2.60 -3.47
CA LEU A 268 -10.21 1.72 -2.49
C LEU A 268 -10.62 2.08 -1.06
N HIS A 269 -10.79 1.05 -0.22
CA HIS A 269 -11.04 1.18 1.21
C HIS A 269 -9.76 0.77 1.96
N TYR A 270 -9.15 1.74 2.63
CA TYR A 270 -7.92 1.55 3.39
C TYR A 270 -8.18 1.58 4.89
N ASN A 271 -7.63 0.62 5.62
CA ASN A 271 -7.60 0.62 7.07
C ASN A 271 -6.16 0.56 7.56
N THR A 272 -5.84 1.33 8.61
CA THR A 272 -4.48 1.48 9.14
C THR A 272 -3.86 0.20 9.69
N ASN A 273 -4.67 -0.79 10.07
CA ASN A 273 -4.22 -2.05 10.68
C ASN A 273 -4.29 -3.25 9.73
N TYR A 274 -5.10 -3.16 8.66
CA TYR A 274 -5.35 -4.25 7.71
C TYR A 274 -4.89 -3.94 6.28
N GLY A 275 -4.56 -2.68 5.96
CA GLY A 275 -4.18 -2.25 4.62
C GLY A 275 -5.38 -2.07 3.69
N PHE A 276 -5.23 -2.49 2.43
CA PHE A 276 -6.27 -2.37 1.41
C PHE A 276 -7.33 -3.46 1.60
N LEU A 277 -8.50 -3.08 2.10
CA LEU A 277 -9.60 -4.01 2.40
C LEU A 277 -10.46 -4.32 1.18
N LYS A 278 -10.66 -3.34 0.32
CA LYS A 278 -11.52 -3.43 -0.87
C LYS A 278 -10.95 -2.59 -1.99
N LEU A 279 -10.93 -3.13 -3.20
CA LEU A 279 -10.50 -2.46 -4.42
C LEU A 279 -11.60 -2.63 -5.48
N GLN A 280 -12.17 -1.52 -5.94
CA GLN A 280 -13.25 -1.47 -6.92
C GLN A 280 -12.79 -0.73 -8.15
N TYR A 281 -12.46 -1.46 -9.20
CA TYR A 281 -12.01 -0.90 -10.46
C TYR A 281 -13.19 -0.71 -11.42
N LEU A 282 -13.20 0.41 -12.13
CA LEU A 282 -13.90 0.58 -13.40
C LEU A 282 -12.85 0.64 -14.51
N ASN A 283 -12.87 -0.37 -15.38
CA ASN A 283 -11.85 -0.59 -16.39
C ASN A 283 -12.15 0.17 -17.68
N ILE A 284 -11.15 0.23 -18.56
CA ILE A 284 -11.19 1.02 -19.81
C ILE A 284 -12.31 0.60 -20.75
N ASP A 285 -12.70 -0.68 -20.71
CA ASP A 285 -13.75 -1.24 -21.54
C ASP A 285 -15.15 -1.11 -20.91
N GLY A 286 -15.26 -0.51 -19.72
CA GLY A 286 -16.50 -0.34 -18.96
C GLY A 286 -16.85 -1.53 -18.03
N SER A 287 -16.02 -2.57 -18.00
CA SER A 287 -16.14 -3.65 -17.02
C SER A 287 -15.71 -3.22 -15.63
N ARG A 288 -16.03 -4.01 -14.61
CA ARG A 288 -15.54 -3.78 -13.24
C ARG A 288 -14.78 -4.97 -12.70
N LEU A 289 -13.78 -4.71 -11.88
CA LEU A 289 -13.12 -5.74 -11.09
C LEU A 289 -13.26 -5.40 -9.61
N LEU A 290 -13.77 -6.33 -8.82
CA LEU A 290 -13.80 -6.21 -7.37
C LEU A 290 -12.78 -7.16 -6.74
N MET A 291 -11.97 -6.66 -5.81
CA MET A 291 -11.12 -7.46 -4.93
C MET A 291 -11.41 -7.10 -3.46
N GLU A 292 -11.56 -8.11 -2.61
CA GLU A 292 -11.86 -7.95 -1.17
C GLU A 292 -10.91 -8.80 -0.33
N LEU A 293 -10.29 -8.18 0.68
CA LEU A 293 -9.44 -8.86 1.65
C LEU A 293 -10.30 -9.73 2.57
N THR A 294 -9.95 -11.01 2.62
CA THR A 294 -10.72 -12.04 3.35
C THR A 294 -9.88 -12.80 4.37
N GLY A 295 -8.56 -12.62 4.38
CA GLY A 295 -7.69 -13.24 5.36
C GLY A 295 -6.32 -12.57 5.43
N ILE A 296 -5.75 -12.55 6.63
CA ILE A 296 -4.35 -12.21 6.87
C ILE A 296 -3.73 -13.35 7.68
N LYS A 297 -2.51 -13.73 7.34
CA LYS A 297 -1.72 -14.70 8.10
C LYS A 297 -0.29 -14.19 8.25
N ASP A 298 0.25 -14.28 9.47
CA ASP A 298 1.64 -13.98 9.77
C ASP A 298 2.55 -15.20 9.52
#